data_AF-A0A3L7Q7P4-F1
#
_entry.id   AF-A0A3L7Q7P4-F1
#
_cell.length_a   1.000
_cell.length_b   1.000
_cell.length_c   1.000
_cell.angle_alpha   90.00
_cell.angle_beta   90.00
_cell.angle_gamma   90.00
#
_symmetry.space_group_name_H-M   'P 1'
#
loop_
_entity.id
_entity.type
_entity.pdbx_description
1 polymer ?
#
loop_
_entity_poly.entity_id
_entity_poly.type
_entity_poly.pdbx_seq_one_letter_code
_entity_poly.pdbx_strand_id
1 'polypeptide(L)' 'AGRPTANLVLPKLDAYALGQVFQFFMLATVVEGRLIGINPYGQPGVEAYKKKTVANLGG' A
#
# COMPACT_ATOMS: atom_id res chain seq x y z
N ALA A 1 -18.61 18.85 -11.09
CA ALA A 1 -18.67 19.19 -9.65
C ALA A 1 -19.15 17.96 -8.87
N GLY A 2 -18.75 17.78 -7.61
CA GLY A 2 -19.25 16.69 -6.75
C GLY A 2 -18.38 15.42 -6.64
N ARG A 3 -17.09 15.47 -6.98
CA ARG A 3 -16.15 14.35 -6.73
C ARG A 3 -15.33 14.65 -5.47
N PRO A 4 -15.17 13.71 -4.53
CA PRO A 4 -14.29 13.90 -3.39
C PRO A 4 -12.85 14.17 -3.84
N THR A 5 -12.21 15.18 -3.25
CA THR A 5 -10.81 15.52 -3.52
C THR A 5 -10.09 15.83 -2.21
N ALA A 6 -8.78 15.61 -2.19
CA ALA A 6 -7.90 15.98 -1.09
C ALA A 6 -6.60 16.54 -1.66
N ASN A 7 -6.01 17.52 -0.98
CA ASN A 7 -4.73 18.11 -1.33
C ASN A 7 -3.70 17.76 -0.27
N LEU A 8 -2.57 17.20 -0.69
CA LEU A 8 -1.40 17.03 0.16
C LEU A 8 -0.40 18.15 -0.18
N VAL A 9 -0.33 19.17 0.66
CA VAL A 9 0.51 20.34 0.44
C VAL A 9 1.86 20.14 1.14
N LEU A 10 2.92 20.09 0.36
CA LEU A 10 4.29 19.97 0.87
C LEU A 10 4.92 21.36 0.99
N PRO A 11 5.67 21.66 2.06
CA PRO A 11 6.35 22.95 2.22
C PRO A 11 7.51 23.13 1.22
N LYS A 12 8.14 22.04 0.79
CA LYS A 12 9.22 21.99 -0.21
C LYS A 12 9.36 20.56 -0.77
N LEU A 13 9.97 20.44 -1.95
CA LEU A 13 10.33 19.13 -2.52
C LEU A 13 11.77 18.79 -2.16
N ASP A 14 11.95 18.11 -1.05
CA ASP A 14 13.24 17.60 -0.61
C ASP A 14 13.12 16.24 0.08
N ALA A 15 14.26 15.62 0.39
CA ALA A 15 14.30 14.30 1.01
C ALA A 15 13.57 14.25 2.36
N TYR A 16 13.57 15.36 3.12
CA TYR A 16 12.90 15.43 4.41
C TYR A 16 11.37 15.40 4.25
N ALA A 17 10.81 16.29 3.41
CA ALA A 17 9.38 16.32 3.14
C ALA A 17 8.90 15.03 2.45
N LEU A 18 9.69 14.46 1.54
CA LEU A 18 9.39 13.18 0.90
C LEU A 18 9.35 12.03 1.92
N GLY A 19 10.30 11.99 2.86
CA GLY A 19 10.30 11.00 3.94
C GLY A 19 9.03 11.06 4.79
N GLN A 20 8.56 12.26 5.10
CA GLN A 20 7.29 12.46 5.81
C GLN A 20 6.09 11.93 5.01
N VAL A 21 6.05 12.19 3.70
CA VAL A 21 4.97 11.70 2.82
C VAL A 21 4.97 10.18 2.71
N PHE A 22 6.15 9.55 2.59
CA PHE A 22 6.24 8.09 2.57
C PHE A 22 5.75 7.49 3.89
N GLN A 23 6.19 8.04 5.03
CA GLN A 23 5.73 7.59 6.33
C GLN A 23 4.23 7.77 6.50
N PHE A 24 3.68 8.89 6.05
CA PHE A 24 2.24 9.15 6.06
C PHE A 24 1.47 8.07 5.31
N PHE A 25 1.85 7.75 4.08
CA PHE A 25 1.15 6.73 3.29
C PHE A 25 1.33 5.31 3.86
N MET A 26 2.50 4.96 4.38
CA MET A 26 2.71 3.67 5.04
C MET A 26 1.78 3.50 6.25
N LEU A 27 1.64 4.54 7.09
CA LEU A 27 0.72 4.51 8.22
C LEU A 27 -0.74 4.49 7.77
N ALA A 28 -1.11 5.30 6.77
CA ALA A 28 -2.47 5.34 6.24
C ALA A 28 -2.91 3.96 5.73
N THR A 29 -2.07 3.26 4.97
CA THR A 29 -2.35 1.90 4.48
C THR A 29 -2.53 0.90 5.62
N VAL A 30 -1.69 0.95 6.66
CA VAL A 30 -1.83 0.05 7.82
C VAL A 30 -3.13 0.31 8.59
N VAL A 31 -3.47 1.58 8.79
CA VAL A 31 -4.70 1.98 9.48
C VAL A 31 -5.92 1.56 8.67
N GLU A 32 -5.92 1.81 7.37
CA GLU A 32 -7.00 1.39 6.46
C GLU A 32 -7.18 -0.13 6.47
N GLY A 33 -6.10 -0.90 6.33
CA GLY A 33 -6.16 -2.37 6.37
C GLY A 33 -6.79 -2.88 7.66
N ARG A 34 -6.41 -2.30 8.81
CA ARG A 34 -7.04 -2.64 10.10
C ARG A 34 -8.50 -2.24 10.17
N LEU A 35 -8.87 -1.06 9.65
CA LEU A 35 -10.25 -0.56 9.64
C LEU A 35 -11.18 -1.47 8.84
N ILE A 36 -10.70 -2.06 7.73
CA ILE A 36 -11.47 -2.99 6.91
C ILE A 36 -11.32 -4.47 7.34
N GLY A 37 -10.69 -4.74 8.49
CA GLY A 37 -10.55 -6.08 9.06
C GLY A 37 -9.55 -6.99 8.34
N ILE A 38 -8.66 -6.43 7.53
CA ILE A 38 -7.61 -7.16 6.81
C ILE A 38 -6.29 -7.06 7.60
N ASN A 39 -5.48 -8.12 7.58
CA ASN A 39 -4.11 -8.03 8.08
C ASN A 39 -3.24 -7.26 7.07
N PRO A 40 -2.81 -6.01 7.35
CA PRO A 40 -2.07 -5.19 6.39
C PRO A 40 -0.65 -5.70 6.12
N TYR A 41 -0.15 -6.66 6.91
CA TYR A 41 1.18 -7.26 6.74
C TYR A 41 1.13 -8.65 6.10
N GLY A 42 -0.08 -9.20 5.89
CA GLY A 42 -0.25 -10.50 5.25
C GLY A 42 -0.17 -10.39 3.73
N GLN A 43 0.48 -11.37 3.08
CA GLN A 43 0.57 -11.44 1.61
C GLN A 43 0.13 -12.81 1.05
N PRO A 44 -1.09 -13.30 1.38
CA PRO A 44 -1.52 -14.65 0.99
C PRO A 44 -1.64 -14.85 -0.52
N GLY A 45 -1.98 -13.79 -1.27
CA GLY A 45 -2.12 -13.85 -2.72
C GLY A 45 -0.81 -14.13 -3.46
N VAL A 46 0.33 -13.70 -2.90
CA VAL A 46 1.66 -13.90 -3.49
C VAL A 46 2.02 -15.39 -3.48
N GLU A 47 1.81 -16.06 -2.35
CA GLU A 47 2.10 -17.48 -2.21
C GLU A 47 1.14 -18.34 -3.05
N ALA A 48 -0.12 -17.94 -3.17
CA ALA A 48 -1.08 -18.59 -4.05
C ALA A 48 -0.68 -18.48 -5.53
N TYR A 49 -0.20 -17.31 -5.98
CA TYR A 49 0.25 -17.12 -7.36
C TYR A 49 1.54 -17.90 -7.64
N LYS A 50 2.55 -17.84 -6.75
CA LYS A 50 3.80 -18.60 -6.91
C LYS A 50 3.55 -20.11 -7.08
N LYS A 51 2.66 -20.70 -6.28
CA LYS A 51 2.29 -22.12 -6.39
C LYS A 51 1.67 -22.46 -7.75
N LYS A 52 0.80 -21.60 -8.27
CA LYS A 52 0.20 -21.77 -9.61
C LYS A 52 1.24 -21.67 -10.72
N THR A 53 2.18 -20.73 -10.60
CA THR A 53 3.27 -20.55 -11.58
C THR A 53 4.18 -21.78 -11.64
N VAL A 54 4.56 -22.34 -10.49
CA VAL A 54 5.36 -23.58 -10.44
C VAL A 54 4.60 -24.75 -11.05
N ALA A 55 3.32 -24.92 -10.73
CA ALA A 55 2.50 -26.00 -11.29
C ALA A 55 2.33 -25.90 -12.83
N ASN A 56 2.18 -24.68 -13.36
CA ASN A 56 1.91 -24.47 -14.79
C ASN A 56 3.18 -24.49 -15.65
N LEU A 57 4.34 -24.17 -15.08
CA LEU A 57 5.63 -24.14 -15.80
C LEU A 57 6.41 -25.46 -15.69
N GLY A 58 5.74 -26.55 -15.29
CA GLY A 58 6.29 -27.90 -15.38
C GLY A 58 7.26 -28.27 -14.27
N GLY A 59 6.95 -27.90 -13.02
CA GLY A 59 7.47 -28.63 -11.86
C GLY A 59 7.06 -30.10 -11.87
#